data_AF-A0A557WWD5-F1
#
_entry.id   AF-A0A557WWD5-F1
#
_cell.length_a   1.000
_cell.length_b   1.000
_cell.length_c   1.000
_cell.angle_alpha   90.00
_cell.angle_beta   90.00
_cell.angle_gamma   90.00
#
_symmetry.space_group_name_H-M   'P 1'
#
loop_
_entity.id
_entity.type
_entity.pdbx_description
1 polymer ?
#
loop_
_entity_poly.entity_id
_entity_poly.type
_entity_poly.pdbx_seq_one_letter_code
_entity_poly.pdbx_strand_id
1 'polypeptide(L)' 'AIDLLCWMRLLLLDGPLAKAEPATLRYRLLHAAARLVKRSRYLILRVPQTWPWAKEFADAINRVRAIP' A
#
# COMPACT_ATOMS: atom_id res chain seq x y z
N ALA A 1 9.53 -7.23 11.84
CA ALA A 1 9.24 -6.45 10.61
C ALA A 1 9.14 -7.31 9.33
N ILE A 2 9.67 -8.54 9.32
CA ILE A 2 9.54 -9.47 8.17
C ILE A 2 8.08 -9.93 8.01
N ASP A 3 7.38 -10.14 9.12
CA ASP A 3 6.01 -10.65 9.11
C ASP A 3 5.03 -9.72 8.40
N LEU A 4 5.15 -8.39 8.63
CA LEU A 4 4.32 -7.39 7.96
C LEU A 4 4.48 -7.47 6.43
N LEU A 5 5.72 -7.58 5.95
CA LEU A 5 5.99 -7.69 4.51
C LEU A 5 5.52 -9.04 3.95
N CYS A 6 5.63 -10.12 4.72
CA CYS A 6 5.13 -11.43 4.33
C CYS A 6 3.61 -11.39 4.11
N TRP A 7 2.85 -10.92 5.10
CA TRP A 7 1.39 -10.82 5.03
C TRP A 7 0.93 -9.83 3.98
N MET A 8 1.61 -8.69 3.83
CA MET A 8 1.31 -7.73 2.76
C MET A 8 1.46 -8.37 1.38
N ARG A 9 2.54 -9.12 1.15
CA ARG A 9 2.75 -9.83 -0.12
C ARG A 9 1.70 -10.90 -0.37
N LEU A 10 1.29 -11.61 0.68
CA LEU A 10 0.34 -12.72 0.57
C LEU A 10 -1.10 -12.25 0.34
N LEU A 11 -1.52 -11.18 1.02
CA LEU A 11 -2.92 -10.76 1.07
C LEU A 11 -3.24 -9.56 0.17
N LEU A 12 -2.26 -8.68 -0.06
CA LEU A 12 -2.53 -7.33 -0.57
C LEU A 12 -1.92 -7.05 -1.93
N LEU A 13 -0.96 -7.86 -2.38
CA LEU A 13 -0.19 -7.60 -3.59
C LEU A 13 -0.32 -8.75 -4.58
N ASP A 14 -0.32 -8.41 -5.87
CA ASP A 14 -0.27 -9.37 -6.97
C ASP A 14 0.94 -9.13 -7.88
N GLY A 15 1.16 -10.06 -8.81
CA GLY A 15 2.09 -9.89 -9.91
C GLY A 15 3.53 -9.66 -9.47
N PRO A 16 4.28 -8.75 -10.12
CA PRO A 16 5.68 -8.49 -9.78
C PRO A 16 5.90 -7.99 -8.35
N LEU A 17 4.94 -7.26 -7.76
CA LEU A 17 5.08 -6.73 -6.40
C LEU A 17 4.94 -7.83 -5.33
N ALA A 18 4.11 -8.86 -5.56
CA ALA A 18 4.03 -10.02 -4.66
C ALA A 18 5.36 -10.80 -4.59
N LYS A 19 6.17 -10.74 -5.65
CA LYS A 19 7.49 -11.40 -5.75
C LYS A 19 8.66 -10.48 -5.41
N ALA A 20 8.41 -9.18 -5.25
CA ALA A 20 9.46 -8.18 -5.08
C ALA A 20 10.24 -8.36 -3.77
N GLU A 21 11.50 -7.94 -3.79
CA GLU A 21 12.33 -7.92 -2.60
C GLU A 21 11.79 -6.92 -1.56
N PRO A 22 12.02 -7.17 -0.25
CA PRO A 22 11.65 -6.26 0.82
C PRO A 22 12.08 -4.80 0.60
N ALA A 23 13.27 -4.58 0.05
CA ALA A 23 13.79 -3.24 -0.25
C ALA A 23 12.93 -2.52 -1.29
N THR A 24 12.52 -3.23 -2.34
CA THR A 24 11.63 -2.71 -3.39
C THR A 24 10.27 -2.31 -2.81
N LEU A 25 9.68 -3.15 -1.96
CA LEU A 25 8.39 -2.84 -1.33
C LEU A 25 8.47 -1.64 -0.40
N ARG A 26 9.57 -1.51 0.35
CA ARG A 26 9.79 -0.33 1.20
C ARG A 26 9.84 0.94 0.37
N TYR A 27 10.63 0.96 -0.70
CA TYR A 27 10.76 2.14 -1.55
C TYR A 27 9.48 2.48 -2.32
N ARG A 28 8.81 1.47 -2.89
CA ARG A 28 7.67 1.69 -3.80
C ARG A 28 6.34 1.84 -3.10
N LEU A 29 6.13 1.25 -1.93
CA LEU A 29 4.82 1.25 -1.28
C LEU A 29 4.85 1.80 0.15
N LEU A 30 5.88 1.48 0.93
CA LEU A 30 5.93 1.90 2.34
C LEU A 30 6.60 3.26 2.58
N HIS A 31 7.28 3.81 1.57
CA HIS A 31 7.84 5.16 1.54
C HIS A 31 6.98 6.11 0.69
N ALA A 32 5.72 5.76 0.46
CA ALA A 32 4.79 6.55 -0.34
C ALA A 32 4.65 7.98 0.20
N ALA A 33 4.67 8.96 -0.70
CA ALA A 33 4.33 10.35 -0.38
C ALA A 33 2.81 10.58 -0.27
N ALA A 34 2.07 9.62 0.27
CA ALA A 34 0.63 9.73 0.48
C ALA A 34 0.34 10.62 1.69
N ARG A 35 -0.73 11.42 1.60
CA ARG A 35 -1.18 12.29 2.70
C ARG A 35 -2.38 11.68 3.40
N LEU A 36 -2.24 11.41 4.69
CA LEU A 36 -3.36 11.00 5.54
C LEU A 36 -4.05 12.24 6.13
N VAL A 37 -5.32 12.42 5.83
CA VAL A 37 -6.14 13.55 6.29
C VAL A 37 -7.25 13.03 7.19
N LYS A 38 -7.28 13.49 8.45
CA LYS A 38 -8.38 13.22 9.37
C LYS A 38 -9.47 14.27 9.20
N ARG A 39 -10.69 13.85 8.86
CA ARG A 39 -11.88 14.71 8.73
C ARG A 39 -13.02 14.16 9.57
N SER A 40 -13.28 14.77 10.73
CA SER A 40 -14.30 14.29 11.69
C SER A 40 -14.15 12.79 11.97
N ARG A 41 -15.10 11.96 11.55
CA ARG A 41 -15.08 10.48 11.69
C ARG A 41 -14.36 9.75 10.56
N TYR A 42 -13.84 10.45 9.56
CA TYR A 42 -13.23 9.87 8.37
C TYR A 42 -11.70 10.03 8.36
N LEU A 43 -11.00 8.96 7.97
CA LEU A 43 -9.58 9.00 7.59
C LEU A 43 -9.47 8.90 6.07
N ILE A 44 -9.06 9.99 5.44
CA ILE A 44 -8.96 10.12 3.99
C ILE A 44 -7.49 9.98 3.60
N LEU A 45 -7.18 8.97 2.80
CA LEU A 45 -5.84 8.76 2.24
C LEU A 45 -5.79 9.39 0.84
N ARG A 46 -4.97 10.43 0.67
CA ARG A 46 -4.75 11.08 -0.63
C ARG A 46 -3.46 10.58 -1.23
N VAL A 47 -3.56 9.91 -2.37
CA VAL A 47 -2.42 9.38 -3.13
C VAL A 47 -2.13 10.33 -4.30
N PRO A 48 -0.87 10.76 -4.52
CA PRO A 48 -0.52 11.60 -5.66
C PRO A 48 -0.80 10.88 -6.98
N GLN A 49 -1.49 11.53 -7.92
CA GLN A 49 -1.84 10.91 -9.21
C GLN A 49 -0.63 10.64 -10.11
N THR A 50 0.43 11.45 -9.99
CA THR A 50 1.67 11.31 -10.79
C THR A 50 2.63 10.28 -10.22
N TRP A 51 2.31 9.66 -9.09
CA TRP A 51 3.20 8.70 -8.46
C TRP A 51 3.10 7.34 -9.18
N PRO A 52 4.24 6.77 -9.67
CA PRO A 52 4.19 5.60 -10.55
C PRO A 52 3.53 4.35 -9.98
N TRP A 53 3.49 4.23 -8.65
CA TRP A 53 2.89 3.08 -7.94
C TRP A 53 1.56 3.43 -7.25
N ALA A 54 0.95 4.55 -7.63
CA ALA A 54 -0.29 5.03 -7.02
C ALA A 54 -1.43 4.02 -7.12
N LYS A 55 -1.53 3.33 -8.26
CA LYS A 55 -2.58 2.33 -8.51
C LYS A 55 -2.38 1.11 -7.62
N GLU A 56 -1.19 0.52 -7.63
CA GLU A 56 -0.87 -0.66 -6.86
C GLU A 56 -1.00 -0.41 -5.35
N PHE A 57 -0.61 0.78 -4.89
CA PHE A 57 -0.83 1.20 -3.51
C PHE A 57 -2.31 1.35 -3.17
N ALA A 58 -3.10 2.01 -4.02
CA ALA A 58 -4.54 2.16 -3.82
C ALA A 58 -5.26 0.80 -3.79
N ASP A 59 -4.91 -0.11 -4.70
CA ASP A 59 -5.46 -1.46 -4.77
C ASP A 59 -5.11 -2.26 -3.50
N ALA A 60 -3.85 -2.18 -3.02
CA ALA A 60 -3.44 -2.82 -1.77
C ALA A 60 -4.23 -2.31 -0.57
N ILE A 61 -4.43 -0.99 -0.45
CA ILE A 61 -5.23 -0.39 0.64
C ILE A 61 -6.70 -0.80 0.54
N ASN A 62 -7.26 -0.87 -0.67
CA ASN A 62 -8.63 -1.33 -0.88
C ASN A 62 -8.80 -2.80 -0.47
N ARG A 63 -7.81 -3.66 -0.75
CA ARG A 63 -7.81 -5.05 -0.28
C ARG A 63 -7.76 -5.17 1.24
N VAL A 64 -6.89 -4.41 1.91
CA VAL A 64 -6.85 -4.38 3.40
C VAL A 64 -8.22 -4.05 3.96
N ARG A 65 -8.90 -3.04 3.38
CA ARG A 65 -10.22 -2.60 3.83
C ARG A 65 -11.33 -3.61 3.59
N ALA A 66 -11.12 -4.56 2.68
CA ALA A 66 -12.07 -5.63 2.39
C ALA A 66 -11.86 -6.88 3.27
N ILE A 67 -10.78 -6.93 4.06
CA ILE A 67 -10.56 -8.01 5.02
C ILE A 67 -11.59 -7.84 6.16
N PRO A 68 -12.38 -8.88 6.49
CA PRO A 68 -13.38 -8.85 7.55
C PRO A 68 -12.82 -8.54 8.95
#